data_AF-A0A918G3E3-F1
#
_entry.id   AF-A0A918G3E3-F1
#
_cell.length_a   1.000
_cell.length_b   1.000
_cell.length_c   1.000
_cell.angle_alpha   90.00
_cell.angle_beta   90.00
_cell.angle_gamma   90.00
#
_symmetry.space_group_name_H-M   'P 1'
#
loop_
_entity.id
_entity.type
_entity.pdbx_description
1 polymer ?
#
loop_
_entity_poly.entity_id
_entity_poly.type
_entity_poly.pdbx_seq_one_letter_code
_entity_poly.pdbx_strand_id
1 'polypeptide(L)'
;MRELADLGPAVVGAAAAAALTKALTELWERGWTPADVAAAVPRHLADLALDAVAADTARHPAAHLHPRWAAESRAAAEVWWRRGEPHLPQWAERAGLSLADALDRLVDVLAEFAGLPALPALLPPPGRPGPLAEGGVDARVLARVRALLAKAESTAYPQEAEALSAKAQELMARHAFEEAAMDARPQRAAASRIWLTRPYVTAKAQLVDAVAEANRCRSVFYPRLGCVVLVGHETDLEIVAVLSASLGVQATRALSTAPGRTRAYRNAFLAGYAHRIRTRLDLATATATDARALPVLARRHQVVEETYAALFPGVRTRRSAVSSPTGWGAGQAAADHADLLPARPRVAG
;
A
#
# COMPACT_ATOMS: atom_id res chain seq x y z
N MET A 1 0.82 -35.46 -10.92
CA MET A 1 -0.23 -35.17 -9.92
C MET A 1 -1.23 -36.31 -9.71
N ARG A 2 -1.66 -37.07 -10.73
CA ARG A 2 -2.62 -38.19 -10.55
C ARG A 2 -2.14 -39.25 -9.55
N GLU A 3 -0.92 -39.76 -9.68
CA GLU A 3 -0.34 -40.73 -8.74
C GLU A 3 -0.22 -40.21 -7.30
N LEU A 4 -0.01 -38.90 -7.12
CA LEU A 4 0.01 -38.28 -5.79
C LEU A 4 -1.39 -38.15 -5.20
N ALA A 5 -2.40 -37.88 -6.02
CA ALA A 5 -3.80 -37.80 -5.59
C ALA A 5 -4.32 -39.15 -5.08
N ASP A 6 -3.79 -40.26 -5.59
CA ASP A 6 -4.16 -41.62 -5.18
C ASP A 6 -3.72 -41.97 -3.74
N LEU A 7 -2.83 -41.17 -3.13
CA LEU A 7 -2.45 -41.30 -1.71
C LEU A 7 -3.57 -40.89 -0.73
N GLY A 8 -4.67 -40.34 -1.27
CA GLY A 8 -5.85 -39.94 -0.50
C GLY A 8 -5.80 -38.50 0.03
N PRO A 9 -6.97 -37.88 0.24
CA PRO A 9 -7.08 -36.44 0.53
C PRO A 9 -6.40 -36.02 1.83
N ALA A 10 -6.36 -36.89 2.85
CA ALA A 10 -5.73 -36.58 4.13
C ALA A 10 -4.20 -36.44 4.00
N VAL A 11 -3.55 -37.39 3.35
CA VAL A 11 -2.08 -37.39 3.16
C VAL A 11 -1.67 -36.26 2.23
N VAL A 12 -2.35 -36.12 1.10
CA VAL A 12 -2.10 -35.05 0.12
C VAL A 12 -2.31 -33.68 0.75
N GLY A 13 -3.41 -33.50 1.48
CA GLY A 13 -3.72 -32.25 2.16
C GLY A 13 -2.68 -31.88 3.23
N ALA A 14 -2.21 -32.85 4.02
CA ALA A 14 -1.18 -32.61 5.02
C ALA A 14 0.17 -32.20 4.37
N ALA A 15 0.57 -32.89 3.29
CA ALA A 15 1.77 -32.54 2.54
C ALA A 15 1.66 -31.14 1.90
N ALA A 16 0.50 -30.81 1.34
CA ALA A 16 0.20 -29.49 0.78
C ALA A 16 0.30 -28.38 1.84
N ALA A 17 -0.28 -28.60 3.02
CA ALA A 17 -0.20 -27.65 4.12
C ALA A 17 1.25 -27.42 4.57
N ALA A 18 2.04 -28.49 4.71
CA ALA A 18 3.45 -28.38 5.06
C ALA A 18 4.27 -27.61 4.00
N ALA A 19 4.01 -27.86 2.71
CA ALA A 19 4.66 -27.16 1.62
C ALA A 19 4.33 -25.66 1.60
N LEU A 20 3.05 -25.31 1.77
CA LEU A 20 2.60 -23.91 1.86
C LEU A 20 3.20 -23.19 3.05
N THR A 21 3.18 -23.80 4.24
CA THR A 21 3.80 -23.22 5.44
C THR A 21 5.28 -22.95 5.23
N LYS A 22 6.01 -23.90 4.62
CA LYS A 22 7.44 -23.71 4.31
C LYS A 22 7.64 -22.53 3.34
N ALA A 23 6.90 -22.50 2.24
CA ALA A 23 7.01 -21.45 1.24
C ALA A 23 6.64 -20.07 1.80
N LEU A 24 5.60 -19.99 2.64
CA LEU A 24 5.21 -18.75 3.32
C LEU A 24 6.27 -18.29 4.32
N THR A 25 6.86 -19.21 5.10
CA THR A 25 7.96 -18.88 6.02
C THR A 25 9.13 -18.24 5.26
N GLU A 26 9.55 -18.85 4.14
CA GLU A 26 10.61 -18.31 3.27
C GLU A 26 10.21 -16.97 2.61
N LEU A 27 8.92 -16.77 2.34
CA LEU A 27 8.40 -15.53 1.77
C LEU A 27 8.40 -14.39 2.81
N TRP A 28 8.03 -14.68 4.07
CA TRP A 28 8.09 -13.75 5.19
C TRP A 28 9.53 -13.34 5.51
N GLU A 29 10.48 -14.27 5.47
CA GLU A 29 11.91 -13.98 5.63
C GLU A 29 12.46 -13.10 4.50
N ARG A 30 11.87 -13.20 3.30
CA ARG A 30 12.13 -12.30 2.16
C ARG A 30 11.41 -10.95 2.26
N GLY A 31 10.80 -10.64 3.40
CA GLY A 31 10.22 -9.32 3.72
C GLY A 31 8.82 -9.08 3.18
N TRP A 32 8.12 -10.10 2.70
CA TRP A 32 6.73 -9.97 2.26
C TRP A 32 5.76 -9.91 3.44
N THR A 33 4.61 -9.27 3.23
CA THR A 33 3.51 -9.20 4.20
C THR A 33 2.23 -9.81 3.60
N PRO A 34 1.20 -10.13 4.41
CA PRO A 34 -0.07 -10.62 3.90
C PRO A 34 -0.70 -9.72 2.82
N ALA A 35 -0.63 -8.39 3.01
CA ALA A 35 -1.15 -7.45 2.02
C ALA A 35 -0.38 -7.48 0.70
N ASP A 36 0.92 -7.75 0.73
CA ASP A 36 1.73 -7.87 -0.49
C ASP A 36 1.38 -9.13 -1.28
N VAL A 37 1.12 -10.25 -0.59
CA VAL A 37 0.68 -11.49 -1.24
C VAL A 37 -0.65 -11.24 -1.96
N ALA A 38 -1.61 -10.57 -1.30
CA ALA A 38 -2.89 -10.21 -1.91
C ALA A 38 -2.76 -9.32 -3.15
N ALA A 39 -1.74 -8.46 -3.19
CA ALA A 39 -1.54 -7.56 -4.31
C ALA A 39 -0.71 -8.17 -5.46
N ALA A 40 0.22 -9.08 -5.16
CA ALA A 40 1.17 -9.61 -6.14
C ALA A 40 0.69 -10.90 -6.81
N VAL A 41 -0.04 -11.76 -6.08
CA VAL A 41 -0.45 -13.07 -6.60
C VAL A 41 -1.48 -12.90 -7.73
N PRO A 42 -1.35 -13.64 -8.84
CA PRO A 42 -2.35 -13.64 -9.90
C PRO A 42 -3.76 -13.96 -9.39
N ARG A 43 -4.78 -13.28 -9.92
CA ARG A 43 -6.17 -13.44 -9.46
C ARG A 43 -6.68 -14.89 -9.45
N HIS A 44 -6.23 -15.71 -10.38
CA HIS A 44 -6.65 -17.12 -10.46
C HIS A 44 -6.01 -18.02 -9.39
N LEU A 45 -5.00 -17.53 -8.67
CA LEU A 45 -4.32 -18.22 -7.56
C LEU A 45 -4.62 -17.56 -6.21
N ALA A 46 -5.22 -16.36 -6.21
CA ALA A 46 -5.39 -15.54 -5.03
C ALA A 46 -6.18 -16.26 -3.93
N ASP A 47 -7.28 -16.94 -4.26
CA ASP A 47 -8.11 -17.60 -3.26
C ASP A 47 -7.32 -18.64 -2.43
N LEU A 48 -6.59 -19.55 -3.10
CA LEU A 48 -5.77 -20.56 -2.43
C LEU A 48 -4.59 -19.93 -1.66
N ALA A 49 -3.92 -18.95 -2.25
CA ALA A 49 -2.78 -18.28 -1.63
C ALA A 49 -3.19 -17.49 -0.37
N LEU A 50 -4.32 -16.80 -0.39
CA LEU A 50 -4.79 -15.96 0.71
C LEU A 50 -5.39 -16.80 1.84
N ASP A 51 -6.08 -17.90 1.51
CA ASP A 51 -6.47 -18.89 2.51
C ASP A 51 -5.24 -19.48 3.22
N ALA A 52 -4.17 -19.78 2.47
CA ALA A 52 -2.91 -20.27 3.04
C ALA A 52 -2.26 -19.24 3.98
N VAL A 53 -2.27 -17.96 3.61
CA VAL A 53 -1.76 -16.85 4.45
C VAL A 53 -2.56 -16.73 5.75
N ALA A 54 -3.89 -16.81 5.68
CA ALA A 54 -4.75 -16.77 6.86
C ALA A 54 -4.58 -18.01 7.74
N ALA A 55 -4.46 -19.20 7.13
CA ALA A 55 -4.19 -20.45 7.84
C ALA A 55 -2.83 -20.40 8.56
N ASP A 56 -1.77 -19.91 7.90
CA ASP A 56 -0.44 -19.76 8.49
C ASP A 56 -0.46 -18.76 9.65
N THR A 57 -1.05 -17.58 9.44
CA THR A 57 -1.16 -16.53 10.48
C THR A 57 -1.88 -17.04 11.73
N ALA A 58 -2.93 -17.86 11.57
CA ALA A 58 -3.68 -18.44 12.68
C ALA A 58 -2.87 -19.44 13.53
N ARG A 59 -1.72 -19.93 13.05
CA ARG A 59 -0.82 -20.83 13.82
C ARG A 59 0.00 -20.07 14.86
N HIS A 60 0.07 -18.74 14.76
CA HIS A 60 0.85 -17.91 15.66
C HIS A 60 -0.04 -17.31 16.75
N PRO A 61 0.40 -17.29 18.02
CA PRO A 61 -0.32 -16.59 19.09
C PRO A 61 -0.48 -15.11 18.76
N ALA A 62 -1.65 -14.53 19.05
CA ALA A 62 -1.94 -13.11 18.80
C ALA A 62 -0.91 -12.17 19.45
N ALA A 63 -0.35 -12.55 20.61
CA ALA A 63 0.70 -11.80 21.31
C ALA A 63 2.03 -11.74 20.52
N HIS A 64 2.25 -12.63 19.57
CA HIS A 64 3.45 -12.69 18.73
C HIS A 64 3.21 -12.18 17.31
N LEU A 65 2.04 -11.56 17.07
CA LEU A 65 1.71 -10.95 15.79
C LEU A 65 1.72 -9.43 15.92
N HIS A 66 2.40 -8.78 14.98
CA HIS A 66 2.29 -7.33 14.86
C HIS A 66 0.83 -6.95 14.55
N PRO A 67 0.24 -5.91 15.17
CA PRO A 67 -1.18 -5.55 14.97
C PRO A 67 -1.56 -5.35 13.50
N ARG A 68 -0.66 -4.72 12.72
CA ARG A 68 -0.83 -4.55 11.27
C ARG A 68 -0.83 -5.88 10.52
N TRP A 69 0.03 -6.83 10.89
CA TRP A 69 0.05 -8.17 10.28
C TRP A 69 -1.29 -8.88 10.50
N ALA A 70 -1.80 -8.84 11.74
CA ALA A 70 -3.09 -9.43 12.09
C ALA A 70 -4.27 -8.73 11.37
N ALA A 71 -4.18 -7.43 11.10
CA ALA A 71 -5.18 -6.71 10.33
C ALA A 71 -5.13 -7.07 8.83
N GLU A 72 -3.93 -7.10 8.24
CA GLU A 72 -3.72 -7.46 6.83
C GLU A 72 -4.14 -8.91 6.55
N SER A 73 -3.84 -9.86 7.45
CA SER A 73 -4.27 -11.26 7.31
C SER A 73 -5.80 -11.41 7.37
N ARG A 74 -6.48 -10.71 8.29
CA ARG A 74 -7.95 -10.72 8.37
C ARG A 74 -8.62 -10.08 7.16
N ALA A 75 -7.98 -9.08 6.55
CA ALA A 75 -8.47 -8.46 5.32
C ALA A 75 -8.23 -9.34 4.08
N ALA A 76 -7.25 -10.23 4.13
CA ALA A 76 -6.86 -11.07 3.01
C ALA A 76 -7.83 -12.24 2.75
N ALA A 77 -8.31 -12.91 3.79
CA ALA A 77 -9.25 -14.03 3.64
C ALA A 77 -10.19 -14.16 4.84
N GLU A 78 -11.44 -14.52 4.54
CA GLU A 78 -12.41 -14.96 5.54
C GLU A 78 -12.25 -16.47 5.79
N VAL A 79 -12.12 -16.88 7.04
CA VAL A 79 -11.92 -18.29 7.39
C VAL A 79 -13.23 -19.06 7.28
N TRP A 80 -13.41 -19.76 6.16
CA TRP A 80 -14.60 -20.55 5.85
C TRP A 80 -14.40 -22.06 6.04
N TRP A 81 -13.14 -22.53 6.08
CA TRP A 81 -12.77 -23.94 6.20
C TRP A 81 -12.75 -24.41 7.66
N ARG A 82 -12.88 -25.72 7.84
CA ARG A 82 -12.80 -26.35 9.16
C ARG A 82 -11.35 -26.38 9.63
N ARG A 83 -11.10 -25.81 10.81
CA ARG A 83 -9.80 -25.86 11.48
C ARG A 83 -9.58 -27.28 12.02
N GLY A 84 -8.43 -27.88 11.70
CA GLY A 84 -8.09 -29.26 12.09
C GLY A 84 -8.17 -30.27 10.95
N GLU A 85 -8.79 -29.90 9.83
CA GLU A 85 -8.75 -30.65 8.58
C GLU A 85 -7.78 -29.96 7.59
N PRO A 86 -7.09 -30.70 6.71
CA PRO A 86 -6.26 -30.09 5.68
C PRO A 86 -7.07 -29.17 4.75
N HIS A 87 -6.51 -28.01 4.41
CA HIS A 87 -7.22 -26.98 3.63
C HIS A 87 -7.40 -27.35 2.15
N LEU A 88 -6.37 -27.88 1.49
CA LEU A 88 -6.39 -28.12 0.04
C LEU A 88 -7.57 -29.00 -0.44
N PRO A 89 -7.92 -30.14 0.22
CA PRO A 89 -9.08 -30.93 -0.17
C PRO A 89 -10.40 -30.18 -0.01
N GLN A 90 -10.57 -29.41 1.07
CA GLN A 90 -11.76 -28.59 1.29
C GLN A 90 -11.89 -27.50 0.21
N TRP A 91 -10.76 -26.87 -0.14
CA TRP A 91 -10.69 -25.87 -1.21
C TRP A 91 -11.04 -26.49 -2.57
N ALA A 92 -10.52 -27.68 -2.87
CA ALA A 92 -10.83 -28.41 -4.10
C ALA A 92 -12.34 -28.72 -4.22
N GLU A 93 -12.95 -29.21 -3.14
CA GLU A 93 -14.39 -29.49 -3.08
C GLU A 93 -15.21 -28.21 -3.32
N ARG A 94 -14.87 -27.12 -2.62
CA ARG A 94 -15.54 -25.82 -2.80
C ARG A 94 -15.39 -25.26 -4.22
N ALA A 95 -14.23 -25.46 -4.84
CA ALA A 95 -13.94 -25.02 -6.19
C ALA A 95 -14.52 -25.95 -7.27
N GLY A 96 -15.08 -27.10 -6.89
CA GLY A 96 -15.56 -28.12 -7.83
C GLY A 96 -14.43 -28.79 -8.64
N LEU A 97 -13.23 -28.87 -8.05
CA LEU A 97 -12.02 -29.39 -8.70
C LEU A 97 -11.67 -30.80 -8.20
N SER A 98 -11.03 -31.58 -9.06
CA SER A 98 -10.40 -32.82 -8.61
C SER A 98 -9.20 -32.52 -7.69
N LEU A 99 -8.81 -33.49 -6.85
CA LEU A 99 -7.62 -33.35 -6.01
C LEU A 99 -6.35 -33.16 -6.85
N ALA A 100 -6.29 -33.74 -8.05
CA ALA A 100 -5.17 -33.57 -8.97
C ALA A 100 -5.10 -32.13 -9.53
N ASP A 101 -6.24 -31.54 -9.91
CA ASP A 101 -6.29 -30.15 -10.39
C ASP A 101 -5.97 -29.16 -9.27
N ALA A 102 -6.43 -29.43 -8.04
CA ALA A 102 -6.10 -28.62 -6.88
C ALA A 102 -4.60 -28.67 -6.55
N LEU A 103 -4.00 -29.84 -6.75
CA LEU A 103 -2.56 -30.04 -6.64
C LEU A 103 -1.78 -29.27 -7.71
N ASP A 104 -2.26 -29.21 -8.95
CA ASP A 104 -1.66 -28.35 -9.98
C ASP A 104 -1.74 -26.86 -9.58
N ARG A 105 -2.88 -26.42 -9.03
CA ARG A 105 -3.04 -25.05 -8.49
C ARG A 105 -2.11 -24.74 -7.33
N LEU A 106 -1.89 -25.71 -6.44
CA LEU A 106 -0.91 -25.59 -5.37
C LEU A 106 0.50 -25.38 -5.95
N VAL A 107 0.89 -26.17 -6.95
CA VAL A 107 2.21 -26.02 -7.59
C VAL A 107 2.36 -24.65 -8.22
N ASP A 108 1.32 -24.13 -8.88
CA ASP A 108 1.32 -22.77 -9.42
C ASP A 108 1.54 -21.71 -8.32
N VAL A 109 0.84 -21.82 -7.18
CA VAL A 109 1.04 -20.92 -6.02
C VAL A 109 2.47 -20.99 -5.49
N LEU A 110 3.01 -22.20 -5.32
CA LEU A 110 4.37 -22.39 -4.82
C LEU A 110 5.41 -21.83 -5.80
N ALA A 111 5.20 -21.99 -7.11
CA ALA A 111 6.05 -21.44 -8.15
C ALA A 111 6.03 -19.91 -8.16
N GLU A 112 4.85 -19.30 -8.02
CA GLU A 112 4.71 -17.85 -7.86
C GLU A 112 5.49 -17.36 -6.64
N PHE A 113 5.30 -17.98 -5.47
CA PHE A 113 6.03 -17.60 -4.25
C PHE A 113 7.54 -17.74 -4.40
N ALA A 114 8.01 -18.79 -5.08
CA ALA A 114 9.44 -18.98 -5.36
C ALA A 114 10.01 -17.90 -6.30
N GLY A 115 9.21 -17.42 -7.26
CA GLY A 115 9.60 -16.38 -8.21
C GLY A 115 9.67 -14.96 -7.63
N LEU A 116 9.09 -14.72 -6.45
CA LEU A 116 9.05 -13.40 -5.83
C LEU A 116 10.45 -12.97 -5.33
N PRO A 117 10.89 -11.72 -5.60
CA PRO A 117 12.19 -11.24 -5.13
C PRO A 117 12.19 -10.96 -3.62
N ALA A 118 13.38 -10.86 -3.04
CA ALA A 118 13.54 -10.30 -1.71
C ALA A 118 13.19 -8.80 -1.68
N LEU A 119 12.50 -8.39 -0.60
CA LEU A 119 12.10 -7.02 -0.32
C LEU A 119 12.59 -6.63 1.08
N PRO A 120 12.75 -5.32 1.35
CA PRO A 120 12.99 -4.87 2.72
C PRO A 120 11.83 -5.30 3.62
N ALA A 121 12.16 -5.92 4.75
CA ALA A 121 11.19 -6.35 5.74
C ALA A 121 10.61 -5.11 6.45
N LEU A 122 9.32 -4.86 6.23
CA LEU A 122 8.62 -3.69 6.81
C LEU A 122 7.98 -4.02 8.16
N LEU A 123 7.67 -5.29 8.37
CA LEU A 123 7.08 -5.83 9.60
C LEU A 123 7.92 -7.02 10.08
N PRO A 124 8.00 -7.26 11.39
CA PRO A 124 8.56 -8.51 11.88
C PRO A 124 7.73 -9.69 11.36
N PRO A 125 8.36 -10.78 10.89
CA PRO A 125 7.64 -11.98 10.46
C PRO A 125 6.91 -12.61 11.65
N PRO A 126 5.83 -13.38 11.38
CA PRO A 126 4.99 -13.92 12.43
C PRO A 126 5.79 -14.89 13.32
N GLY A 127 5.59 -14.79 14.63
CA GLY A 127 6.30 -15.63 15.60
C GLY A 127 7.68 -15.14 16.01
N ARG A 128 8.21 -14.06 15.42
CA ARG A 128 9.38 -13.36 15.97
C ARG A 128 8.92 -12.17 16.81
N PRO A 129 9.41 -12.00 18.06
CA PRO A 129 9.18 -10.78 18.81
C PRO A 129 9.87 -9.63 18.07
N GLY A 130 9.08 -8.77 17.44
CA GLY A 130 9.54 -7.44 17.04
C GLY A 130 9.23 -6.44 18.14
N PRO A 131 9.82 -5.25 18.13
CA PRO A 131 9.27 -4.14 18.89
C PRO A 131 7.80 -4.01 18.46
N LEU A 132 6.87 -4.28 19.39
CA LEU A 132 5.48 -3.90 19.23
C LEU A 132 5.51 -2.42 18.84
N ALA A 133 4.71 -2.01 17.86
CA ALA A 133 4.55 -0.59 17.54
C ALA A 133 3.92 0.14 18.75
N GLU A 134 4.73 0.39 19.77
CA GLU A 134 4.43 1.30 20.86
C GLU A 134 4.72 2.71 20.34
N GLY A 135 3.70 3.28 19.72
CA GLY A 135 3.78 4.56 19.02
C GLY A 135 2.83 4.67 17.83
N GLY A 136 1.78 3.85 17.78
CA GLY A 136 0.68 4.09 16.86
C GLY A 136 -0.06 5.34 17.30
N VAL A 137 -0.15 6.32 16.40
CA VAL A 137 -1.18 7.38 16.39
C VAL A 137 -2.46 6.82 17.01
N ASP A 138 -3.06 7.55 17.97
CA ASP A 138 -4.22 7.05 18.72
C ASP A 138 -5.21 6.42 17.74
N ALA A 139 -5.42 5.11 17.84
CA ALA A 139 -6.24 4.34 16.90
C ALA A 139 -7.64 4.94 16.75
N ARG A 140 -8.08 5.72 17.74
CA ARG A 140 -9.31 6.53 17.71
C ARG A 140 -9.22 7.72 16.75
N VAL A 141 -8.12 8.45 16.74
CA VAL A 141 -7.84 9.54 15.78
C VAL A 141 -7.82 8.96 14.37
N LEU A 142 -7.14 7.83 14.16
CA LEU A 142 -7.11 7.16 12.85
C LEU A 142 -8.47 6.64 12.40
N ALA A 143 -9.23 6.01 13.29
CA ALA A 143 -10.59 5.59 13.01
C ALA A 143 -11.48 6.79 12.66
N ARG A 144 -11.28 7.94 13.33
CA ARG A 144 -12.00 9.20 13.06
C ARG A 144 -11.66 9.75 11.68
N VAL A 145 -10.38 9.78 11.30
CA VAL A 145 -9.92 10.20 9.96
C VAL A 145 -10.52 9.30 8.89
N ARG A 146 -10.41 7.97 9.05
CA ARG A 146 -10.95 6.99 8.09
C ARG A 146 -12.47 7.12 7.96
N ALA A 147 -13.18 7.34 9.07
CA ALA A 147 -14.62 7.57 9.04
C ALA A 147 -15.00 8.88 8.33
N LEU A 148 -14.23 9.96 8.54
CA LEU A 148 -14.44 11.23 7.85
C LEU A 148 -14.21 11.10 6.34
N LEU A 149 -13.17 10.39 5.93
CA LEU A 149 -12.85 10.14 4.52
C LEU A 149 -13.85 9.20 3.85
N ALA A 150 -14.22 8.09 4.50
CA ALA A 150 -15.26 7.20 3.99
C ALA A 150 -16.60 7.94 3.82
N LYS A 151 -16.94 8.83 4.77
CA LYS A 151 -18.13 9.67 4.66
C LYS A 151 -18.01 10.65 3.49
N ALA A 152 -16.84 11.25 3.29
CA ALA A 152 -16.57 12.12 2.14
C ALA A 152 -16.71 11.40 0.79
N GLU A 153 -16.34 10.13 0.71
CA GLU A 153 -16.51 9.32 -0.50
C GLU A 153 -17.97 8.90 -0.76
N SER A 154 -18.78 8.79 0.30
CA SER A 154 -20.17 8.31 0.22
C SER A 154 -21.22 9.40 -0.04
N THR A 155 -20.87 10.68 0.13
CA THR A 155 -21.83 11.79 -0.05
C THR A 155 -21.93 12.21 -1.52
N ALA A 156 -23.14 12.49 -1.98
CA ALA A 156 -23.41 13.04 -3.30
C ALA A 156 -23.17 14.56 -3.37
N TYR A 157 -22.91 15.21 -2.23
CA TYR A 157 -22.74 16.65 -2.12
C TYR A 157 -21.25 17.04 -2.11
N PRO A 158 -20.73 17.70 -3.16
CA PRO A 158 -19.31 18.04 -3.26
C PRO A 158 -18.82 18.88 -2.07
N GLN A 159 -19.61 19.87 -1.64
CA GLN A 159 -19.26 20.77 -0.53
C GLN A 159 -19.18 20.04 0.83
N GLU A 160 -19.96 18.98 1.02
CA GLU A 160 -19.91 18.17 2.24
C GLU A 160 -18.69 17.24 2.22
N ALA A 161 -18.40 16.60 1.08
CA ALA A 161 -17.20 15.80 0.89
C ALA A 161 -15.93 16.61 1.17
N GLU A 162 -15.95 17.88 0.74
CA GLU A 162 -14.90 18.85 0.97
C GLU A 162 -14.72 19.16 2.47
N ALA A 163 -15.79 19.56 3.16
CA ALA A 163 -15.71 19.89 4.59
C ALA A 163 -15.22 18.71 5.45
N LEU A 164 -15.67 17.48 5.16
CA LEU A 164 -15.28 16.27 5.87
C LEU A 164 -13.80 15.94 5.69
N SER A 165 -13.31 16.12 4.47
CA SER A 165 -11.93 15.87 4.12
C SER A 165 -10.96 16.90 4.70
N ALA A 166 -11.32 18.19 4.65
CA ALA A 166 -10.59 19.25 5.32
C ALA A 166 -10.51 19.01 6.84
N LYS A 167 -11.59 18.51 7.44
CA LYS A 167 -11.62 18.16 8.86
C LYS A 167 -10.71 16.98 9.20
N ALA A 168 -10.63 15.99 8.31
CA ALA A 168 -9.72 14.86 8.46
C ALA A 168 -8.26 15.32 8.46
N GLN A 169 -7.88 16.24 7.56
CA GLN A 169 -6.53 16.80 7.47
C GLN A 169 -6.17 17.69 8.67
N GLU A 170 -7.08 18.58 9.09
CA GLU A 170 -6.87 19.41 10.29
C GLU A 170 -6.63 18.54 11.53
N LEU A 171 -7.42 17.47 11.68
CA LEU A 171 -7.31 16.53 12.80
C LEU A 171 -5.96 15.78 12.76
N MET A 172 -5.50 15.36 11.59
CA MET A 172 -4.18 14.72 11.42
C MET A 172 -3.03 15.69 11.70
N ALA A 173 -3.07 16.90 11.15
CA ALA A 173 -2.01 17.90 11.32
C ALA A 173 -1.89 18.35 12.78
N ARG A 174 -3.02 18.54 13.46
CA ARG A 174 -3.06 18.89 14.88
C ARG A 174 -2.51 17.76 15.74
N HIS A 175 -2.92 16.51 15.49
CA HIS A 175 -2.42 15.38 16.26
C HIS A 175 -0.92 15.13 16.01
N ALA A 176 -0.45 15.26 14.77
CA ALA A 176 0.98 15.17 14.46
C ALA A 176 1.82 16.24 15.18
N PHE A 177 1.27 17.46 15.35
CA PHE A 177 1.89 18.52 16.13
C PHE A 177 1.86 18.24 17.64
N GLU A 178 0.72 17.81 18.18
CA GLU A 178 0.55 17.49 19.60
C GLU A 178 1.46 16.31 20.03
N GLU A 179 1.54 15.25 19.23
CA GLU A 179 2.48 14.13 19.43
C GLU A 179 3.94 14.62 19.39
N ALA A 180 4.30 15.41 18.38
CA ALA A 180 5.67 15.92 18.24
C ALA A 180 6.08 16.90 19.36
N ALA A 181 5.11 17.59 19.98
CA ALA A 181 5.33 18.47 21.11
C ALA A 181 5.39 17.72 22.46
N MET A 182 4.79 16.52 22.55
CA MET A 182 4.65 15.77 23.79
C MET A 182 5.63 14.62 23.95
N ASP A 183 6.21 14.11 22.87
CA ASP A 183 6.99 12.88 22.94
C ASP A 183 8.48 13.15 23.23
N ALA A 184 8.90 12.84 24.46
CA ALA A 184 10.32 12.74 24.84
C ALA A 184 10.97 11.43 24.36
N ARG A 185 10.22 10.59 23.63
CA ARG A 185 10.70 9.31 23.08
C ARG A 185 11.47 9.50 21.77
N PRO A 186 12.39 8.57 21.44
CA PRO A 186 13.07 8.61 20.15
C PRO A 186 12.08 8.47 19.00
N GLN A 187 11.99 9.50 18.16
CA GLN A 187 11.21 9.50 16.93
C GLN A 187 11.62 8.31 16.05
N ARG A 188 10.65 7.57 15.53
CA ARG A 188 10.86 6.40 14.66
C ARG A 188 10.14 6.59 13.33
N ALA A 189 10.86 6.36 12.23
CA ALA A 189 10.22 6.21 10.93
C ALA A 189 9.74 4.77 10.76
N ALA A 190 8.58 4.63 10.13
CA ALA A 190 8.02 3.39 9.66
C ALA A 190 8.17 3.29 8.13
N ALA A 191 7.75 2.16 7.59
CA ALA A 191 7.69 1.98 6.15
C ALA A 191 6.40 1.26 5.73
N SER A 192 5.89 1.62 4.56
CA SER A 192 4.68 1.03 3.99
C SER A 192 4.86 0.78 2.50
N ARG A 193 3.98 -0.05 1.92
CA ARG A 193 4.01 -0.37 0.49
C ARG A 193 2.68 -0.01 -0.15
N ILE A 194 2.75 0.69 -1.27
CA ILE A 194 1.60 1.02 -2.13
C ILE A 194 1.73 0.24 -3.43
N TRP A 195 0.78 -0.65 -3.69
CA TRP A 195 0.70 -1.41 -4.93
C TRP A 195 -0.06 -0.64 -6.01
N LEU A 196 0.54 -0.54 -7.20
CA LEU A 196 -0.01 0.23 -8.30
C LEU A 196 -0.67 -0.69 -9.32
N THR A 197 -1.92 -0.38 -9.64
CA THR A 197 -2.65 -1.10 -10.68
C THR A 197 -2.08 -0.78 -12.06
N ARG A 198 -1.90 -1.79 -12.91
CA ARG A 198 -1.61 -1.57 -14.34
C ARG A 198 -2.86 -1.00 -15.03
N PRO A 199 -2.72 -0.23 -16.13
CA PRO A 199 -1.49 0.19 -16.81
C PRO A 199 -0.82 1.45 -16.19
N TYR A 200 0.30 1.87 -16.79
CA TYR A 200 1.03 3.12 -16.51
C TYR A 200 1.63 3.25 -15.10
N VAL A 201 2.11 2.13 -14.54
CA VAL A 201 2.67 2.08 -13.18
C VAL A 201 3.78 3.09 -12.94
N THR A 202 4.62 3.40 -13.94
CA THR A 202 5.67 4.41 -13.79
C THR A 202 5.10 5.81 -13.56
N ALA A 203 4.09 6.22 -14.33
CA ALA A 203 3.47 7.53 -14.16
C ALA A 203 2.68 7.61 -12.84
N LYS A 204 2.02 6.52 -12.44
CA LYS A 204 1.37 6.41 -11.13
C LYS A 204 2.37 6.48 -9.98
N ALA A 205 3.55 5.87 -10.13
CA ALA A 205 4.61 5.96 -9.13
C ALA A 205 5.14 7.39 -8.98
N GLN A 206 5.24 8.15 -10.07
CA GLN A 206 5.60 9.58 -10.02
C GLN A 206 4.58 10.41 -9.23
N LEU A 207 3.29 10.07 -9.29
CA LEU A 207 2.27 10.72 -8.48
C LEU A 207 2.43 10.40 -6.99
N VAL A 208 2.65 9.12 -6.65
CA VAL A 208 2.91 8.71 -5.25
C VAL A 208 4.17 9.40 -4.72
N ASP A 209 5.23 9.45 -5.52
CA ASP A 209 6.49 10.12 -5.16
C ASP A 209 6.31 11.63 -4.94
N ALA A 210 5.50 12.30 -5.77
CA ALA A 210 5.15 13.71 -5.60
C ALA A 210 4.43 13.97 -4.27
N VAL A 211 3.49 13.10 -3.93
CA VAL A 211 2.74 13.19 -2.66
C VAL A 211 3.65 12.85 -1.48
N ALA A 212 4.52 11.84 -1.60
CA ALA A 212 5.46 11.43 -0.57
C ALA A 212 6.42 12.56 -0.19
N GLU A 213 7.04 13.20 -1.18
CA GLU A 213 8.02 14.27 -0.95
C GLU A 213 7.38 15.49 -0.27
N ALA A 214 6.19 15.90 -0.72
CA ALA A 214 5.42 16.98 -0.10
C ALA A 214 5.06 16.70 1.37
N ASN A 215 4.92 15.43 1.74
CA ASN A 215 4.62 14.99 3.10
C ASN A 215 5.87 14.50 3.85
N ARG A 216 7.07 14.90 3.43
CA ARG A 216 8.35 14.60 4.11
C ARG A 216 8.64 13.10 4.22
N CYS A 217 8.08 12.30 3.31
CA CYS A 217 8.38 10.89 3.15
C CYS A 217 9.39 10.68 2.02
N ARG A 218 10.09 9.55 2.05
CA ARG A 218 10.92 9.07 0.94
C ARG A 218 10.23 7.90 0.26
N SER A 219 10.42 7.79 -1.06
CA SER A 219 9.82 6.74 -1.88
C SER A 219 10.87 5.96 -2.68
N VAL A 220 10.61 4.68 -2.92
CA VAL A 220 11.36 3.81 -3.83
C VAL A 220 10.39 3.02 -4.69
N PHE A 221 10.46 3.20 -6.02
CA PHE A 221 9.64 2.46 -6.96
C PHE A 221 10.31 1.16 -7.39
N TYR A 222 9.56 0.05 -7.35
CA TYR A 222 9.95 -1.27 -7.87
C TYR A 222 9.20 -1.54 -9.17
N PRO A 223 9.77 -1.24 -10.36
CA PRO A 223 9.02 -1.27 -11.62
C PRO A 223 8.54 -2.66 -12.03
N ARG A 224 9.31 -3.70 -11.67
CA ARG A 224 8.95 -5.10 -11.99
C ARG A 224 7.72 -5.57 -11.21
N LEU A 225 7.62 -5.17 -9.94
CA LEU A 225 6.50 -5.49 -9.07
C LEU A 225 5.32 -4.53 -9.26
N GLY A 226 5.60 -3.28 -9.66
CA GLY A 226 4.58 -2.25 -9.75
C GLY A 226 4.16 -1.73 -8.37
N CYS A 227 5.08 -1.66 -7.40
CA CYS A 227 4.81 -1.10 -6.09
C CYS A 227 5.81 0.02 -5.73
N VAL A 228 5.40 0.90 -4.84
CA VAL A 228 6.23 1.96 -4.26
C VAL A 228 6.36 1.66 -2.77
N VAL A 229 7.60 1.57 -2.28
CA VAL A 229 7.88 1.53 -0.84
C VAL A 229 8.05 2.95 -0.35
N LEU A 230 7.37 3.29 0.73
CA LEU A 230 7.43 4.57 1.41
C LEU A 230 8.15 4.42 2.73
N VAL A 231 8.97 5.41 3.09
CA VAL A 231 9.60 5.56 4.40
C VAL A 231 9.21 6.92 4.94
N GLY A 232 8.67 6.94 6.16
CA GLY A 232 8.08 8.14 6.73
C GLY A 232 7.59 7.88 8.14
N HIS A 233 7.10 8.92 8.81
CA HIS A 233 6.36 8.73 10.06
C HIS A 233 4.97 8.17 9.77
N GLU A 234 4.39 7.39 10.67
CA GLU A 234 3.13 6.67 10.45
C GLU A 234 2.00 7.60 9.93
N THR A 235 1.82 8.77 10.56
CA THR A 235 0.82 9.77 10.12
C THR A 235 1.08 10.28 8.71
N ASP A 236 2.34 10.58 8.37
CA ASP A 236 2.71 11.07 7.05
C ASP A 236 2.49 9.96 5.99
N LEU A 237 2.80 8.70 6.31
CA LEU A 237 2.56 7.54 5.43
C LEU A 237 1.06 7.34 5.12
N GLU A 238 0.19 7.50 6.11
CA GLU A 238 -1.25 7.41 5.91
C GLU A 238 -1.79 8.56 5.05
N ILE A 239 -1.33 9.79 5.30
CA ILE A 239 -1.67 10.95 4.45
C ILE A 239 -1.28 10.66 3.00
N VAL A 240 -0.06 10.15 2.78
CA VAL A 240 0.43 9.81 1.45
C VAL A 240 -0.44 8.74 0.79
N ALA A 241 -0.83 7.70 1.53
CA ALA A 241 -1.67 6.63 0.99
C ALA A 241 -3.05 7.15 0.55
N VAL A 242 -3.73 7.91 1.41
CA VAL A 242 -5.05 8.50 1.13
C VAL A 242 -4.97 9.48 -0.04
N LEU A 243 -4.05 10.45 0.02
CA LEU A 243 -3.95 11.51 -0.98
C LEU A 243 -3.54 10.95 -2.34
N SER A 244 -2.63 9.97 -2.38
CA SER A 244 -2.27 9.28 -3.63
C SER A 244 -3.43 8.51 -4.25
N ALA A 245 -4.26 7.85 -3.43
CA ALA A 245 -5.44 7.15 -3.91
C ALA A 245 -6.47 8.13 -4.52
N SER A 246 -6.79 9.21 -3.79
CA SER A 246 -7.70 10.26 -4.26
C SER A 246 -7.22 10.89 -5.57
N LEU A 247 -5.97 11.36 -5.61
CA LEU A 247 -5.40 11.96 -6.82
C LEU A 247 -5.30 10.97 -7.99
N GLY A 248 -5.08 9.69 -7.71
CA GLY A 248 -5.10 8.63 -8.72
C GLY A 248 -6.48 8.46 -9.37
N VAL A 249 -7.55 8.53 -8.58
CA VAL A 249 -8.94 8.52 -9.08
C VAL A 249 -9.21 9.78 -9.91
N GLN A 250 -8.82 10.96 -9.41
CA GLN A 250 -8.99 12.23 -10.14
C GLN A 250 -8.23 12.22 -11.48
N ALA A 251 -6.98 11.76 -11.49
CA ALA A 251 -6.17 11.63 -12.71
C ALA A 251 -6.83 10.67 -13.72
N THR A 252 -7.40 9.56 -13.25
CA THR A 252 -8.09 8.59 -14.12
C THR A 252 -9.37 9.16 -14.72
N ARG A 253 -10.14 9.92 -13.93
CA ARG A 253 -11.35 10.63 -14.40
C ARG A 253 -10.99 11.71 -15.42
N ALA A 254 -9.95 12.51 -15.18
CA ALA A 254 -9.50 13.52 -16.13
C ALA A 254 -8.94 12.91 -17.43
N LEU A 255 -8.25 11.77 -17.32
CA LEU A 255 -7.73 11.05 -18.49
C LEU A 255 -8.84 10.46 -19.37
N SER A 256 -9.99 10.09 -18.80
CA SER A 256 -11.08 9.46 -19.56
C SER A 256 -11.76 10.44 -20.53
N THR A 257 -11.79 11.73 -20.16
CA THR A 257 -12.31 12.85 -20.96
C THR A 257 -11.26 13.49 -21.85
N ALA A 258 -9.98 13.15 -21.68
CA ALA A 258 -8.90 13.68 -22.51
C ALA A 258 -9.02 13.23 -23.99
N PRO A 259 -8.65 14.10 -24.95
CA PRO A 259 -8.84 13.83 -26.39
C PRO A 259 -7.91 12.74 -26.93
N GLY A 260 -6.71 12.57 -26.35
CA GLY A 260 -5.72 11.62 -26.85
C GLY A 260 -5.92 10.19 -26.33
N ARG A 261 -5.97 9.21 -27.25
CA ARG A 261 -6.19 7.80 -26.92
C ARG A 261 -4.94 6.92 -26.99
N THR A 262 -3.85 7.41 -27.57
CA THR A 262 -2.62 6.62 -27.75
C THR A 262 -1.93 6.30 -26.42
N ARG A 263 -1.21 5.18 -26.36
CA ARG A 263 -0.44 4.80 -25.15
C ARG A 263 0.57 5.89 -24.75
N ALA A 264 1.25 6.47 -25.71
CA ALA A 264 2.23 7.53 -25.49
C ALA A 264 1.59 8.81 -24.92
N TYR A 265 0.42 9.20 -25.44
CA TYR A 265 -0.35 10.34 -24.92
C TYR A 265 -0.81 10.10 -23.49
N ARG A 266 -1.47 8.96 -23.21
CA ARG A 266 -2.01 8.64 -21.89
C ARG A 266 -0.92 8.53 -20.82
N ASN A 267 0.21 7.93 -21.18
CA ASN A 267 1.37 7.86 -20.28
C ASN A 267 1.94 9.25 -19.99
N ALA A 268 2.12 10.09 -21.02
CA ALA A 268 2.61 11.45 -20.85
C ALA A 268 1.62 12.33 -20.07
N PHE A 269 0.31 12.13 -20.26
CA PHE A 269 -0.74 12.80 -19.49
C PHE A 269 -0.60 12.52 -17.99
N LEU A 270 -0.51 11.24 -17.60
CA LEU A 270 -0.38 10.90 -16.18
C LEU A 270 0.94 11.40 -15.59
N ALA A 271 2.02 11.37 -16.36
CA ALA A 271 3.31 11.91 -15.93
C ALA A 271 3.27 13.44 -15.76
N GLY A 272 2.63 14.16 -16.69
CA GLY A 272 2.44 15.61 -16.62
C GLY A 272 1.53 16.01 -15.46
N TYR A 273 0.47 15.23 -15.23
CA TYR A 273 -0.41 15.39 -14.07
C TYR A 273 0.40 15.27 -12.77
N ALA A 274 1.14 14.17 -12.58
CA ALA A 274 1.99 13.95 -11.41
C ALA A 274 3.02 15.08 -11.18
N HIS A 275 3.67 15.54 -12.26
CA HIS A 275 4.62 16.63 -12.19
C HIS A 275 3.99 17.94 -11.72
N ARG A 276 2.79 18.28 -12.22
CA ARG A 276 2.10 19.49 -11.81
C ARG A 276 1.59 19.42 -10.38
N ILE A 277 1.11 18.25 -9.95
CA ILE A 277 0.72 18.00 -8.55
C ILE A 277 1.89 18.28 -7.61
N ARG A 278 3.09 17.75 -7.93
CA ARG A 278 4.32 18.03 -7.16
C ARG A 278 4.53 19.52 -6.97
N THR A 279 4.60 20.27 -8.07
CA THR A 279 4.82 21.73 -8.01
C THR A 279 3.78 22.43 -7.14
N ARG A 280 2.50 22.04 -7.24
CA ARG A 280 1.44 22.67 -6.44
C ARG A 280 1.53 22.29 -4.95
N LEU A 281 1.90 21.05 -4.62
CA LEU A 281 2.10 20.62 -3.24
C LEU A 281 3.35 21.25 -2.61
N ASP A 282 4.43 21.41 -3.36
CA ASP A 282 5.64 22.09 -2.89
C ASP A 282 5.35 23.55 -2.51
N LEU A 283 4.59 24.25 -3.35
CA LEU A 283 4.13 25.62 -3.08
C LEU A 283 3.21 25.69 -1.85
N ALA A 284 2.27 24.75 -1.72
CA ALA A 284 1.37 24.68 -0.56
C ALA A 284 2.14 24.42 0.74
N THR A 285 3.15 23.55 0.70
CA THR A 285 3.98 23.22 1.86
C THR A 285 4.86 24.40 2.28
N ALA A 286 5.47 25.10 1.31
CA ALA A 286 6.29 26.28 1.57
C ALA A 286 5.51 27.42 2.23
N THR A 287 4.23 27.58 1.88
CA THR A 287 3.34 28.63 2.44
C THR A 287 2.74 28.27 3.79
N ALA A 288 2.49 26.98 4.06
CA ALA A 288 1.86 26.52 5.29
C ALA A 288 2.83 26.26 6.46
N THR A 289 4.14 26.21 6.20
CA THR A 289 5.13 25.83 7.23
C THR A 289 5.42 27.00 8.17
N ASP A 290 5.05 26.85 9.45
CA ASP A 290 5.44 27.78 10.52
C ASP A 290 6.95 27.66 10.80
N ALA A 291 7.67 28.78 10.78
CA ALA A 291 9.10 28.84 11.06
C ALA A 291 9.48 28.19 12.42
N ARG A 292 8.57 28.24 13.41
CA ARG A 292 8.77 27.64 14.73
C ARG A 292 8.79 26.11 14.69
N ALA A 293 8.18 25.48 13.67
CA ALA A 293 8.15 24.03 13.52
C ALA A 293 9.39 23.47 12.80
N LEU A 294 10.20 24.31 12.14
CA LEU A 294 11.34 23.88 11.32
C LEU A 294 12.33 22.96 12.04
N PRO A 295 12.73 23.20 13.31
CA PRO A 295 13.67 22.31 14.00
C PRO A 295 13.11 20.89 14.21
N VAL A 296 11.84 20.80 14.58
CA VAL A 296 11.14 19.51 14.76
C VAL A 296 11.03 18.77 13.43
N LEU A 297 10.67 19.49 12.36
CA LEU A 297 10.58 18.91 11.02
C LEU A 297 11.94 18.43 10.50
N ALA A 298 13.01 19.19 10.75
CA ALA A 298 14.36 18.78 10.39
C ALA A 298 14.77 17.49 11.12
N ARG A 299 14.47 17.36 12.41
CA ARG A 299 14.75 16.13 13.17
C ARG A 299 13.95 14.94 12.64
N ARG A 300 12.65 15.13 12.35
CA ARG A 300 11.79 14.10 11.76
C ARG A 300 12.32 13.64 10.41
N HIS A 301 12.75 14.58 9.57
CA HIS A 301 13.33 14.29 8.26
C HIS A 301 14.64 13.51 8.38
N GLN A 302 15.52 13.87 9.32
CA GLN A 302 16.76 13.12 9.55
C GLN A 302 16.50 11.65 9.88
N VAL A 303 15.53 11.35 10.76
CA VAL A 303 15.15 9.97 11.10
C VAL A 303 14.65 9.20 9.87
N VAL A 304 13.89 9.86 8.99
CA VAL A 304 13.43 9.27 7.73
C VAL A 304 14.60 8.97 6.79
N GLU A 305 15.55 9.90 6.65
CA GLU A 305 16.74 9.71 5.82
C GLU A 305 17.63 8.57 6.31
N GLU A 306 17.88 8.49 7.63
CA GLU A 306 18.66 7.41 8.24
C GLU A 306 17.98 6.04 7.99
N THR A 307 16.66 5.97 8.17
CA THR A 307 15.88 4.74 7.93
C THR A 307 15.85 4.38 6.45
N TYR A 308 15.71 5.36 5.57
CA TYR A 308 15.73 5.16 4.12
C TYR A 308 17.09 4.64 3.64
N ALA A 309 18.19 5.23 4.11
CA ALA A 309 19.54 4.80 3.77
C ALA A 309 19.82 3.37 4.26
N ALA A 310 19.34 3.00 5.45
CA ALA A 310 19.47 1.65 5.99
C ALA A 310 18.67 0.61 5.19
N LEU A 311 17.44 0.92 4.78
CA LEU A 311 16.59 0.00 4.03
C LEU A 311 17.00 -0.15 2.56
N PHE A 312 17.63 0.87 1.97
CA PHE A 312 17.91 0.90 0.53
C PHE A 312 19.34 1.37 0.17
N PRO A 313 20.37 0.57 0.48
CA PRO A 313 21.75 0.86 0.11
C PRO A 313 21.96 0.63 -1.40
N GLY A 314 21.67 1.63 -2.23
CA GLY A 314 21.94 1.56 -3.68
C GLY A 314 20.78 1.97 -4.61
N VAL A 315 19.81 2.74 -4.12
CA VAL A 315 18.77 3.31 -4.98
C VAL A 315 19.38 4.20 -6.05
N ARG A 316 18.89 4.06 -7.29
CA ARG A 316 19.26 4.93 -8.40
C ARG A 316 18.08 5.83 -8.77
N THR A 317 18.37 7.11 -8.95
CA THR A 317 17.39 8.05 -9.50
C THR A 317 17.29 7.87 -11.00
N ARG A 318 16.06 7.72 -11.51
CA ARG A 318 15.80 7.62 -12.95
C ARG A 318 14.96 8.80 -13.41
N ARG A 319 15.41 9.47 -14.47
CA ARG A 319 14.59 10.47 -15.17
C ARG A 319 13.75 9.79 -16.26
N SER A 320 12.52 10.24 -16.42
CA SER A 320 11.61 9.77 -17.47
C SER A 320 11.60 10.77 -18.62
N ALA A 321 11.70 10.29 -19.86
CA ALA A 321 11.52 11.12 -21.04
C ALA A 321 10.03 11.38 -21.30
N VAL A 322 9.70 12.57 -21.80
CA VAL A 322 8.33 12.94 -22.18
C VAL A 322 8.01 12.37 -23.55
N SER A 323 7.10 11.40 -23.60
CA SER A 323 6.75 10.68 -24.85
C SER A 323 5.72 11.40 -25.72
N SER A 324 5.05 12.43 -25.21
CA SER A 324 4.05 13.21 -25.95
C SER A 324 3.89 14.59 -25.29
N PRO A 325 4.34 15.68 -25.93
CA PRO A 325 4.19 17.03 -25.39
C PRO A 325 2.73 17.45 -25.17
N THR A 326 1.83 17.07 -26.09
CA THR A 326 0.39 17.38 -25.97
C THR A 326 -0.27 16.60 -24.85
N GLY A 327 0.09 15.32 -24.66
CA GLY A 327 -0.35 14.53 -23.50
C GLY A 327 0.12 15.14 -22.20
N TRP A 328 1.42 15.46 -22.12
CA TRP A 328 2.02 16.11 -20.96
C TRP A 328 1.33 17.43 -20.59
N GLY A 329 1.11 18.32 -21.56
CA GLY A 329 0.43 19.60 -21.34
C GLY A 329 -1.02 19.42 -20.85
N ALA A 330 -1.78 18.51 -21.45
CA ALA A 330 -3.15 18.21 -21.02
C ALA A 330 -3.19 17.64 -19.59
N GLY A 331 -2.20 16.82 -19.22
CA GLY A 331 -2.05 16.30 -17.86
C GLY A 331 -1.80 17.41 -16.83
N GLN A 332 -0.92 18.35 -17.15
CA GLN A 332 -0.68 19.51 -16.29
C GLN A 332 -1.93 20.38 -16.11
N ALA A 333 -2.63 20.69 -17.21
CA ALA A 333 -3.86 21.48 -17.15
C ALA A 333 -4.95 20.79 -16.31
N ALA A 334 -5.10 19.47 -16.45
CA ALA A 334 -6.01 18.71 -15.60
C ALA A 334 -5.60 18.75 -14.11
N ALA A 335 -4.30 18.69 -13.84
CA ALA A 335 -3.77 18.78 -12.49
C ALA A 335 -3.92 20.17 -11.86
N ASP A 336 -4.15 21.26 -12.61
CA ASP A 336 -4.48 22.57 -12.02
C ASP A 336 -5.85 22.59 -11.36
N HIS A 337 -6.77 21.74 -11.84
CA HIS A 337 -8.11 21.57 -11.28
C HIS A 337 -8.21 20.45 -10.25
N ALA A 338 -7.11 19.71 -10.03
CA ALA A 338 -7.08 18.66 -9.03
C ALA A 338 -7.25 19.25 -7.62
N ASP A 339 -7.99 18.52 -6.79
CA ASP A 339 -8.04 18.86 -5.38
C ASP A 339 -6.87 18.21 -4.64
N LEU A 340 -5.99 19.07 -4.15
CA LEU A 340 -4.77 18.71 -3.42
C LEU A 340 -5.02 18.54 -1.93
N LEU A 341 -6.12 19.09 -1.49
CA LEU A 341 -6.70 18.76 -0.23
C LEU A 341 -7.69 17.65 -0.58
N PRO A 342 -7.85 16.61 0.23
CA PRO A 342 -9.12 15.92 0.17
C PRO A 342 -10.16 17.04 0.44
N ALA A 343 -11.18 17.12 -0.40
CA ALA A 343 -11.53 18.34 -1.12
C ALA A 343 -11.69 19.67 -0.32
N ARG A 344 -11.47 20.85 -0.92
CA ARG A 344 -11.84 22.17 -0.31
C ARG A 344 -12.81 22.98 -1.19
N PRO A 345 -13.72 23.76 -0.59
CA PRO A 345 -14.69 24.58 -1.32
C PRO A 345 -14.03 25.78 -2.01
N ARG A 346 -14.43 26.01 -3.26
CA ARG A 346 -14.28 27.32 -3.91
C ARG A 346 -15.36 28.25 -3.36
N VAL A 347 -14.96 29.23 -2.57
CA VAL A 347 -15.82 30.36 -2.23
C VAL A 347 -16.00 31.20 -3.49
N ALA A 348 -17.19 31.16 -4.07
CA ALA A 348 -17.61 32.11 -5.10
C ALA A 348 -17.91 33.45 -4.41
N GLY A 349 -17.26 34.51 -4.90
CA GLY A 349 -17.70 35.89 -4.67
C GLY A 349 -18.77 36.29 -5.69
#